data_AF-A0AAU9VF08-F1
#
_entry.id   AF-A0AAU9VF08-F1
#
_cell.length_a   1.000
_cell.length_b   1.000
_cell.length_c   1.000
_cell.angle_alpha   90.00
_cell.angle_beta   90.00
_cell.angle_gamma   90.00
#
_symmetry.space_group_name_H-M   'P 1'
#
loop_
_entity.id
_entity.type
_entity.pdbx_description
1 polymer ?
#
loop_
_entity_poly.entity_id
_entity_poly.type
_entity_poly.pdbx_seq_one_letter_code
_entity_poly.pdbx_strand_id
1 'polypeptide(L)'
;MLFESIKTATEGKETVFIAGDFILPDIKWPLIKLDGYNTLHDKFVELIAKSSLHQLVTDITRKRNEQETLLDLILCNDENLCTKIEHQANIGKSDHEVLLATLQVLRDHRPTSDVIYPRKNFYKANYNLISETLRNEPPMPTMYNIKNVWGHFKNKIHKIINLHVPVRRLKGAYNSNKPWIGSDILKLTQRKSVLWRNYIIERSEVAYKSINE
;
A
#
# COMPACT_ATOMS: atom_id res chain seq x y z
N MET A 1 12.02 -8.52 -27.98
CA MET A 1 11.54 -8.57 -26.57
C MET A 1 10.63 -7.41 -26.21
N LEU A 2 11.08 -6.19 -25.85
CA LEU A 2 10.16 -5.10 -25.42
C LEU A 2 9.07 -4.77 -26.46
N PHE A 3 9.48 -4.54 -27.71
CA PHE A 3 8.59 -4.16 -28.82
C PHE A 3 7.57 -5.25 -29.12
N GLU A 4 7.99 -6.51 -29.10
CA GLU A 4 7.11 -7.66 -29.30
C GLU A 4 6.13 -7.79 -28.15
N SER A 5 6.57 -7.61 -26.90
CA SER A 5 5.67 -7.65 -25.75
C SER A 5 4.61 -6.56 -25.80
N ILE A 6 4.99 -5.33 -26.15
CA ILE A 6 4.02 -4.22 -26.33
C ILE A 6 3.07 -4.53 -27.49
N LYS A 7 3.58 -5.03 -28.60
CA LYS A 7 2.77 -5.39 -29.77
C LYS A 7 1.76 -6.49 -29.41
N THR A 8 2.22 -7.60 -28.82
CA THR A 8 1.35 -8.70 -28.41
C THR A 8 0.32 -8.25 -27.37
N ALA A 9 0.69 -7.39 -26.42
CA ALA A 9 -0.26 -6.85 -25.45
C ALA A 9 -1.35 -5.99 -26.12
N THR A 10 -1.00 -5.26 -27.18
CA THR A 10 -1.92 -4.34 -27.89
C THR A 10 -2.72 -4.99 -29.02
N GLU A 11 -2.37 -6.21 -29.44
CA GLU A 11 -3.11 -6.98 -30.46
C GLU A 11 -4.46 -7.53 -29.92
N GLY A 12 -4.62 -7.63 -28.60
CA GLY A 12 -5.84 -8.11 -27.94
C GLY A 12 -6.93 -7.04 -27.77
N LYS A 13 -8.14 -7.47 -27.39
CA LYS A 13 -9.24 -6.58 -26.93
C LYS A 13 -9.20 -6.28 -25.42
N GLU A 14 -8.15 -6.72 -24.74
CA GLU A 14 -8.02 -6.59 -23.30
C GLU A 14 -7.58 -5.17 -22.91
N THR A 15 -7.85 -4.80 -21.66
CA THR A 15 -7.31 -3.57 -21.07
C THR A 15 -5.79 -3.71 -20.90
N VAL A 16 -5.04 -2.78 -21.46
CA VAL A 16 -3.58 -2.75 -21.44
C VAL A 16 -3.10 -1.63 -20.52
N PHE A 17 -2.24 -1.98 -19.58
CA PHE A 17 -1.54 -1.05 -18.70
C PHE A 17 -0.08 -1.45 -18.61
N ILE A 18 0.80 -0.60 -19.11
CA ILE A 18 2.25 -0.83 -19.19
C ILE A 18 2.93 0.28 -18.39
N ALA A 19 3.74 -0.11 -17.41
CA ALA A 19 4.52 0.82 -16.61
C ALA A 19 5.98 0.36 -16.55
N GLY A 20 6.92 1.29 -16.69
CA GLY A 20 8.34 0.97 -16.60
C GLY A 20 9.24 2.16 -16.89
N ASP A 21 10.54 1.91 -16.77
CA ASP A 21 11.62 2.84 -17.11
C ASP A 21 12.00 2.67 -18.59
N PHE A 22 11.75 3.71 -19.39
CA PHE A 22 12.00 3.75 -20.84
C PHE A 22 13.26 4.57 -21.13
N ILE A 23 14.41 3.91 -21.03
CA ILE A 23 15.73 4.48 -21.33
C ILE A 23 15.92 4.60 -22.86
N LEU A 24 15.22 5.55 -23.47
CA LEU A 24 15.23 5.84 -24.90
C LEU A 24 15.70 7.29 -25.12
N PRO A 25 17.02 7.56 -25.04
CA PRO A 25 17.56 8.92 -24.89
C PRO A 25 17.33 9.84 -26.11
N ASP A 26 17.10 9.28 -27.31
CA ASP A 26 16.81 10.08 -28.50
C ASP A 26 15.31 10.41 -28.63
N ILE A 27 14.47 9.91 -27.71
CA ILE A 27 13.05 10.26 -27.65
C ILE A 27 12.85 11.34 -26.60
N LYS A 28 12.27 12.47 -27.02
CA LYS A 28 11.80 13.49 -26.08
C LYS A 28 10.39 13.15 -25.61
N TRP A 29 10.27 12.97 -24.30
CA TRP A 29 9.00 12.77 -23.61
C TRP A 29 8.45 14.10 -23.05
N PRO A 30 7.12 14.29 -22.99
CA PRO A 30 6.11 13.47 -23.64
C PRO A 30 6.32 13.41 -25.16
N LEU A 31 5.86 12.34 -25.82
CA LEU A 31 6.25 11.99 -27.18
C LEU A 31 5.95 13.11 -28.20
N ILE A 32 6.91 14.02 -28.39
CA ILE A 32 6.76 15.21 -29.24
C ILE A 32 7.67 15.11 -30.46
N LYS A 33 8.91 14.64 -30.27
CA LYS A 33 9.93 14.63 -31.32
C LYS A 33 11.03 13.61 -31.04
N LEU A 34 11.60 13.06 -32.11
CA LEU A 34 12.87 12.32 -32.11
C LEU A 34 14.04 13.29 -32.28
N ASP A 35 15.02 13.21 -31.38
CA ASP A 35 16.25 13.98 -31.42
C ASP A 35 17.42 13.04 -31.76
N GLY A 36 17.70 12.88 -33.04
CA GLY A 36 18.76 12.00 -33.53
C GLY A 36 18.27 11.03 -34.60
N TYR A 37 19.17 10.18 -35.08
CA TYR A 37 18.87 9.15 -36.06
C TYR A 37 19.10 7.79 -35.43
N ASN A 38 18.06 7.24 -34.81
CA ASN A 38 18.11 5.92 -34.20
C ASN A 38 16.90 5.09 -34.64
N THR A 39 17.17 4.16 -35.56
CA THR A 39 16.17 3.28 -36.16
C THR A 39 15.37 2.47 -35.14
N LEU A 40 15.92 2.18 -33.96
CA LEU A 40 15.21 1.47 -32.89
C LEU A 40 14.20 2.39 -32.20
N HIS A 41 14.58 3.63 -31.93
CA HIS A 41 13.70 4.63 -31.34
C HIS A 41 12.60 5.02 -32.32
N ASP A 42 12.92 5.18 -33.61
CA ASP A 42 11.92 5.43 -34.66
C ASP A 42 10.85 4.34 -34.72
N LYS A 43 11.28 3.06 -34.69
CA LYS A 43 10.36 1.92 -34.63
C LYS A 43 9.51 1.92 -33.35
N PHE A 44 10.01 2.47 -32.25
CA PHE A 44 9.28 2.51 -30.98
C PHE A 44 8.17 3.55 -31.09
N VAL A 45 8.53 4.74 -31.56
CA VAL A 45 7.58 5.82 -31.83
C VAL A 45 6.51 5.36 -32.81
N GLU A 46 6.89 4.66 -33.88
CA GLU A 46 5.95 4.10 -34.85
C GLU A 46 5.03 3.04 -34.22
N LEU A 47 5.55 2.16 -33.36
CA LEU A 47 4.75 1.18 -32.63
C LEU A 47 3.73 1.85 -31.71
N ILE A 48 4.15 2.84 -30.92
CA ILE A 48 3.24 3.59 -30.04
C ILE A 48 2.19 4.34 -30.86
N ALA A 49 2.60 5.04 -31.93
CA ALA A 49 1.69 5.78 -32.81
C ALA A 49 0.67 4.87 -33.55
N LYS A 50 1.05 3.63 -33.86
CA LYS A 50 0.15 2.62 -34.46
C LYS A 50 -0.72 1.90 -33.44
N SER A 51 -0.34 1.95 -32.16
CA SER A 51 -1.14 1.40 -31.07
C SER A 51 -2.19 2.41 -30.60
N SER A 52 -3.19 1.96 -29.86
CA SER A 52 -4.12 2.84 -29.14
C SER A 52 -3.59 3.20 -27.75
N LEU A 53 -2.27 3.22 -27.54
CA LEU A 53 -1.66 3.53 -26.24
C LEU A 53 -1.50 5.03 -26.04
N HIS A 54 -1.89 5.47 -24.85
CA HIS A 54 -1.82 6.84 -24.38
C HIS A 54 -0.77 6.93 -23.26
N GLN A 55 0.08 7.96 -23.33
CA GLN A 55 1.04 8.27 -22.27
C GLN A 55 0.35 9.05 -21.16
N LEU A 56 0.30 8.47 -19.96
CA LEU A 56 -0.37 9.10 -18.80
C LEU A 56 0.56 9.99 -17.96
N VAL A 57 1.86 9.68 -17.92
CA VAL A 57 2.85 10.46 -17.15
C VAL A 57 3.51 11.47 -18.07
N THR A 58 3.40 12.76 -17.76
CA THR A 58 3.97 13.84 -18.60
C THR A 58 4.96 14.72 -17.85
N ASP A 59 5.05 14.58 -16.53
CA ASP A 59 5.98 15.31 -15.66
C ASP A 59 7.29 14.54 -15.44
N ILE A 60 8.36 15.26 -15.06
CA ILE A 60 9.66 14.68 -14.73
C ILE A 60 9.54 13.57 -13.67
N THR A 61 10.16 12.42 -13.92
CA THR A 61 10.15 11.27 -13.00
C THR A 61 11.51 10.99 -12.38
N ARG A 62 12.58 11.59 -12.91
CA ARG A 62 13.94 11.41 -12.42
C ARG A 62 14.65 12.75 -12.27
N LYS A 63 15.27 12.94 -11.10
CA LYS A 63 16.05 14.12 -10.74
C LYS A 63 17.42 13.71 -10.22
N ARG A 64 18.48 14.01 -10.97
CA ARG A 64 19.87 13.73 -10.59
C ARG A 64 20.70 14.99 -10.73
N ASN A 65 21.11 15.56 -9.59
CA ASN A 65 21.80 16.86 -9.54
C ASN A 65 20.94 17.92 -10.26
N GLU A 66 21.46 18.54 -11.33
CA GLU A 66 20.76 19.53 -12.16
C GLU A 66 20.02 18.91 -13.36
N GLN A 67 20.08 17.59 -13.53
CA GLN A 67 19.42 16.89 -14.62
C GLN A 67 18.03 16.41 -14.21
N GLU A 68 17.03 16.88 -14.95
CA GLU A 68 15.63 16.47 -14.82
C GLU A 68 15.21 15.74 -16.10
N THR A 69 14.76 14.49 -15.97
CA THR A 69 14.35 13.66 -17.12
C THR A 69 13.06 12.90 -16.83
N LEU A 70 12.19 12.82 -17.85
CA LEU A 70 11.05 11.91 -17.87
C LEU A 70 11.50 10.59 -18.51
N LEU A 71 11.61 9.54 -17.71
CA LEU A 71 12.00 8.20 -18.17
C LEU A 71 10.97 7.14 -17.79
N ASP A 72 10.30 7.31 -16.65
CA ASP A 72 9.29 6.38 -16.18
C ASP A 72 7.95 6.71 -16.86
N LEU A 73 7.47 5.81 -17.71
CA LEU A 73 6.21 6.01 -18.43
C LEU A 73 5.15 5.05 -17.93
N ILE A 74 3.91 5.53 -18.00
CA ILE A 74 2.72 4.71 -17.93
C ILE A 74 1.99 4.86 -19.26
N LEU A 75 1.80 3.74 -19.96
CA LEU A 75 1.09 3.64 -21.23
C LEU A 75 -0.17 2.80 -21.04
N CYS A 76 -1.33 3.29 -21.48
CA CYS A 76 -2.58 2.53 -21.40
C CYS A 76 -3.44 2.69 -22.64
N ASN A 77 -4.28 1.70 -22.94
CA ASN A 77 -5.23 1.77 -24.06
C ASN A 77 -6.59 2.41 -23.71
N ASP A 78 -6.84 2.70 -22.43
CA ASP A 78 -8.00 3.43 -21.95
C ASP A 78 -7.55 4.42 -20.88
N GLU A 79 -7.59 5.72 -21.20
CA GLU A 79 -7.19 6.79 -20.28
C GLU A 79 -8.09 6.83 -19.03
N ASN A 80 -9.34 6.36 -19.12
CA ASN A 80 -10.27 6.34 -17.99
C ASN A 80 -9.94 5.23 -16.98
N LEU A 81 -9.09 4.26 -17.36
CA LEU A 81 -8.64 3.21 -16.46
C LEU A 81 -7.90 3.79 -15.24
N CYS A 82 -7.10 4.83 -15.46
CA CYS A 82 -6.29 5.44 -14.42
C CYS A 82 -6.93 6.75 -13.95
N THR A 83 -7.50 6.71 -12.75
CA THR A 83 -8.18 7.88 -12.17
C THR A 83 -7.22 8.93 -11.62
N LYS A 84 -6.01 8.52 -11.23
CA LYS A 84 -5.06 9.39 -10.54
C LYS A 84 -3.65 8.85 -10.67
N ILE A 85 -2.72 9.74 -10.98
CA ILE A 85 -1.28 9.51 -10.87
C ILE A 85 -0.73 10.50 -9.85
N GLU A 86 0.04 9.99 -8.89
CA GLU A 86 0.69 10.80 -7.87
C GLU A 86 2.20 10.58 -7.90
N HIS A 87 2.95 11.67 -7.95
CA HIS A 87 4.39 11.66 -7.73
C HIS A 87 4.66 11.67 -6.23
N GLN A 88 5.34 10.63 -5.75
CA GLN A 88 5.73 10.43 -4.37
C GLN A 88 7.25 10.54 -4.22
N ALA A 89 7.71 10.91 -3.03
CA ALA A 89 9.13 11.05 -2.74
C ALA A 89 9.90 9.75 -3.05
N ASN A 90 11.06 9.94 -3.68
CA ASN A 90 12.04 8.90 -3.98
C ASN A 90 12.32 7.95 -2.80
N ILE A 91 12.76 6.74 -3.13
CA ILE A 91 13.12 5.74 -2.12
C ILE A 91 14.61 5.89 -1.79
N GLY A 92 14.91 6.28 -0.55
CA GLY A 92 16.28 6.44 -0.08
C GLY A 92 17.05 7.51 -0.87
N LYS A 93 18.11 7.10 -1.57
CA LYS A 93 18.95 7.98 -2.42
C LYS A 93 18.68 7.79 -3.92
N SER A 94 17.60 7.10 -4.29
CA SER A 94 17.22 6.96 -5.70
C SER A 94 16.97 8.34 -6.31
N ASP A 95 17.39 8.53 -7.54
CA ASP A 95 17.08 9.69 -8.36
C ASP A 95 15.70 9.60 -9.02
N HIS A 96 15.01 8.45 -8.92
CA HIS A 96 13.64 8.28 -9.43
C HIS A 96 12.59 8.60 -8.36
N GLU A 97 11.57 9.36 -8.78
CA GLU A 97 10.34 9.56 -8.03
C GLU A 97 9.48 8.29 -8.06
N VAL A 98 8.67 8.10 -7.04
CA VAL A 98 7.75 6.97 -6.98
C VAL A 98 6.43 7.38 -7.61
N LEU A 99 6.00 6.68 -8.66
CA LEU A 99 4.69 6.88 -9.26
C LEU A 99 3.64 5.98 -8.59
N LEU A 100 2.57 6.58 -8.08
CA LEU A 100 1.41 5.86 -7.57
C LEU A 100 0.21 6.07 -8.51
N ALA A 101 -0.16 5.02 -9.23
CA ALA A 101 -1.30 5.01 -10.13
C ALA A 101 -2.52 4.32 -9.49
N THR A 102 -3.69 4.97 -9.56
CA THR A 102 -4.97 4.43 -9.05
C THR A 102 -5.83 3.94 -10.20
N LEU A 103 -5.95 2.61 -10.33
CA LEU A 103 -6.66 1.97 -11.43
C LEU A 103 -8.08 1.54 -11.05
N GLN A 104 -9.03 1.78 -11.94
CA GLN A 104 -10.39 1.26 -11.86
C GLN A 104 -10.49 -0.07 -12.60
N VAL A 105 -10.20 -1.16 -11.89
CA VAL A 105 -10.27 -2.52 -12.44
C VAL A 105 -11.43 -3.29 -11.84
N LEU A 106 -12.19 -3.98 -12.69
CA LEU A 106 -13.11 -5.03 -12.25
C LEU A 106 -12.28 -6.24 -11.85
N ARG A 107 -12.29 -6.58 -10.57
CA ARG A 107 -11.63 -7.77 -10.04
C ARG A 107 -12.66 -8.64 -9.35
N ASP A 108 -12.58 -9.95 -9.56
CA ASP A 108 -13.24 -10.90 -8.67
C ASP A 108 -12.81 -10.59 -7.25
N HIS A 109 -13.79 -10.20 -6.42
CA HIS A 109 -13.58 -9.83 -5.03
C HIS A 109 -12.97 -11.01 -4.28
N ARG A 110 -11.63 -11.08 -4.24
CA ARG A 110 -10.92 -11.84 -3.24
C ARG A 110 -10.88 -10.96 -2.01
N PRO A 111 -11.57 -11.31 -0.91
CA PRO A 111 -11.39 -10.56 0.32
C PRO A 111 -9.90 -10.63 0.65
N THR A 112 -9.21 -9.49 0.59
CA THR A 112 -8.01 -9.28 1.42
C THR A 112 -8.48 -9.65 2.81
N SER A 113 -7.93 -10.72 3.36
CA SER A 113 -8.32 -11.21 4.67
C SER A 113 -8.02 -10.10 5.68
N ASP A 114 -9.00 -9.23 5.91
CA ASP A 114 -9.11 -8.47 7.15
C ASP A 114 -9.25 -9.55 8.21
N VAL A 115 -8.12 -10.03 8.74
CA VAL A 115 -8.15 -11.04 9.79
C VAL A 115 -8.77 -10.34 11.00
N ILE A 116 -10.05 -10.60 11.21
CA ILE A 116 -10.79 -10.12 12.36
C ILE A 116 -10.35 -10.98 13.53
N TYR A 117 -9.52 -10.43 14.41
CA TYR A 117 -9.16 -11.11 15.64
C TYR A 117 -10.23 -10.80 16.71
N PRO A 118 -10.99 -11.80 17.18
CA PRO A 118 -11.89 -11.60 18.31
C PRO A 118 -11.04 -11.34 19.56
N ARG A 119 -11.22 -10.18 20.21
CA ARG A 119 -10.63 -9.91 21.53
C ARG A 119 -11.72 -9.64 22.55
N LYS A 120 -11.50 -10.09 23.79
CA LYS A 120 -12.37 -9.78 24.92
C LYS A 120 -12.29 -8.29 25.24
N ASN A 121 -13.43 -7.63 25.31
CA ASN A 121 -13.56 -6.21 25.61
C ASN A 121 -13.86 -6.01 27.09
N PHE A 122 -12.81 -6.06 27.91
CA PHE A 122 -12.90 -5.88 29.36
C PHE A 122 -13.47 -4.50 29.74
N TYR A 123 -13.23 -3.46 28.93
CA TYR A 123 -13.79 -2.13 29.18
C TYR A 123 -15.33 -2.09 29.15
N LYS A 124 -15.95 -2.96 28.34
CA LYS A 124 -17.43 -3.08 28.28
C LYS A 124 -17.96 -4.28 29.07
N ALA A 125 -17.14 -4.90 29.93
CA ALA A 125 -17.60 -6.00 30.75
C ALA A 125 -18.56 -5.50 31.83
N ASN A 126 -19.65 -6.25 32.07
CA ASN A 126 -20.53 -5.99 33.21
C ASN A 126 -19.92 -6.65 34.46
N TYR A 127 -19.11 -5.87 35.19
CA TYR A 127 -18.42 -6.35 36.38
C TYR A 127 -19.37 -6.68 37.54
N ASN A 128 -20.54 -6.06 37.60
CA ASN A 128 -21.56 -6.38 38.61
C ASN A 128 -22.07 -7.82 38.42
N LEU A 129 -22.40 -8.18 37.18
CA LEU A 129 -22.86 -9.53 36.83
C LEU A 129 -21.75 -10.57 37.01
N ILE A 130 -20.50 -10.23 36.69
CA ILE A 130 -19.33 -11.09 36.93
C ILE A 130 -19.16 -11.33 38.44
N SER A 131 -19.27 -10.28 39.26
CA SER A 131 -19.15 -10.38 40.71
C SER A 131 -20.26 -11.24 41.31
N GLU A 132 -21.51 -11.04 40.87
CA GLU A 132 -22.65 -11.85 41.31
C GLU A 132 -22.47 -13.32 40.94
N THR A 133 -22.04 -13.60 39.71
CA THR A 133 -21.77 -14.96 39.24
C THR A 133 -20.68 -15.59 40.11
N LEU A 134 -19.56 -14.91 40.35
CA LEU A 134 -18.48 -15.38 41.21
C LEU A 134 -18.92 -15.67 42.65
N ARG A 135 -19.86 -14.91 43.21
CA ARG A 135 -20.40 -15.16 44.56
C ARG A 135 -21.28 -16.41 44.62
N ASN A 136 -22.01 -16.69 43.54
CA ASN A 136 -22.91 -17.83 43.44
C ASN A 136 -22.19 -19.12 43.00
N GLU A 137 -20.91 -19.03 42.67
CA GLU A 137 -20.12 -20.18 42.28
C GLU A 137 -19.80 -21.08 43.49
N PRO A 138 -19.88 -22.42 43.34
CA PRO A 138 -19.59 -23.35 44.42
C PRO A 138 -18.14 -23.24 44.90
N PRO A 139 -17.88 -23.57 46.18
CA PRO A 139 -16.53 -23.55 46.74
C PRO A 139 -15.59 -24.47 45.97
N MET A 140 -14.30 -24.15 46.00
CA MET A 140 -13.29 -24.96 45.36
C MET A 140 -13.19 -26.31 46.07
N PRO A 141 -13.10 -27.42 45.32
CA PRO A 141 -12.99 -28.73 45.93
C PRO A 141 -11.67 -28.87 46.69
N THR A 142 -11.74 -29.42 47.90
CA THR A 142 -10.64 -29.48 48.88
C THR A 142 -9.67 -30.65 48.69
N MET A 143 -10.01 -31.65 47.86
CA MET A 143 -9.30 -32.94 47.78
C MET A 143 -8.30 -33.10 46.61
N TYR A 144 -7.84 -32.00 46.00
CA TYR A 144 -7.01 -32.07 44.79
C TYR A 144 -5.57 -31.58 45.00
N ASN A 145 -4.63 -32.11 44.22
CA ASN A 145 -3.28 -31.56 44.14
C ASN A 145 -3.32 -30.10 43.64
N ILE A 146 -2.34 -29.28 44.03
CA ILE A 146 -2.27 -27.84 43.72
C ILE A 146 -2.43 -27.52 42.23
N LYS A 147 -1.82 -28.31 41.33
CA LYS A 147 -1.94 -28.17 39.87
C LYS A 147 -3.40 -28.35 39.39
N ASN A 148 -4.12 -29.30 39.98
CA ASN A 148 -5.51 -29.56 39.64
C ASN A 148 -6.42 -28.45 40.18
N VAL A 149 -6.20 -27.99 41.41
CA VAL A 149 -6.92 -26.83 41.99
C VAL A 149 -6.72 -25.59 41.12
N TRP A 150 -5.48 -25.31 40.71
CA TRP A 150 -5.16 -24.20 39.81
C TRP A 150 -5.83 -24.35 38.43
N GLY A 151 -5.83 -25.55 37.86
CA GLY A 151 -6.52 -25.84 36.61
C GLY A 151 -8.01 -25.57 36.70
N HIS A 152 -8.67 -26.03 37.78
CA HIS A 152 -10.08 -25.74 38.04
C HIS A 152 -10.34 -24.24 38.18
N PHE A 153 -9.50 -23.53 38.94
CA PHE A 153 -9.62 -22.08 39.11
C PHE A 153 -9.54 -21.36 37.77
N LYS A 154 -8.50 -21.65 36.99
CA LYS A 154 -8.25 -21.03 35.69
C LYS A 154 -9.40 -21.29 34.72
N ASN A 155 -9.89 -22.53 34.64
CA ASN A 155 -11.00 -22.90 33.77
C ASN A 155 -12.30 -22.18 34.16
N LYS A 156 -12.55 -22.07 35.47
CA LYS A 156 -13.72 -21.37 36.02
C LYS A 156 -13.70 -19.89 35.66
N ILE A 157 -12.57 -19.20 35.91
CA ILE A 157 -12.39 -17.80 35.53
C ILE A 157 -12.53 -17.61 34.02
N HIS A 158 -11.92 -18.48 33.20
CA HIS A 158 -12.09 -18.42 31.75
C HIS A 158 -13.54 -18.60 31.30
N LYS A 159 -14.30 -19.50 31.94
CA LYS A 159 -15.73 -19.70 31.62
C LYS A 159 -16.54 -18.44 31.89
N ILE A 160 -16.32 -17.81 33.04
CA ILE A 160 -17.00 -16.56 33.43
C ILE A 160 -16.62 -15.40 32.50
N ILE A 161 -15.33 -15.26 32.18
CA ILE A 161 -14.86 -14.27 31.19
C ILE A 161 -15.50 -14.53 29.82
N ASN A 162 -15.60 -15.79 29.42
CA ASN A 162 -16.18 -16.15 28.13
C ASN A 162 -17.67 -15.81 28.05
N LEU A 163 -18.39 -16.00 29.14
CA LEU A 163 -19.83 -15.76 29.24
C LEU A 163 -20.18 -14.27 29.35
N HIS A 164 -19.45 -13.51 30.16
CA HIS A 164 -19.85 -12.14 30.52
C HIS A 164 -19.03 -11.02 29.88
N VAL A 165 -17.84 -11.31 29.34
CA VAL A 165 -17.03 -10.29 28.68
C VAL A 165 -17.35 -10.29 27.18
N PRO A 166 -17.91 -9.19 26.64
CA PRO A 166 -18.27 -9.10 25.24
C PRO A 166 -17.03 -9.19 24.35
N VAL A 167 -17.18 -9.73 23.14
CA VAL A 167 -16.11 -9.81 22.15
C VAL A 167 -16.15 -8.56 21.28
N ARG A 168 -15.03 -7.86 21.17
CA ARG A 168 -14.83 -6.83 20.15
C ARG A 168 -14.11 -7.44 18.96
N ARG A 169 -14.67 -7.22 17.78
CA ARG A 169 -14.01 -7.47 16.50
C ARG A 169 -13.10 -6.28 16.22
N LEU A 170 -11.80 -6.50 16.26
CA LEU A 170 -10.84 -5.51 15.80
C LEU A 170 -10.50 -5.85 14.35
N LYS A 171 -10.62 -4.86 13.46
CA LYS A 171 -9.87 -4.91 12.21
C LYS A 171 -8.40 -4.98 12.61
N GLY A 172 -7.69 -5.98 12.11
CA GLY A 172 -6.27 -6.14 12.43
C GLY A 172 -5.51 -4.87 12.04
N ALA A 173 -5.18 -4.03 13.03
CA ALA A 173 -4.17 -2.99 12.86
C ALA A 173 -2.80 -3.62 12.52
N TYR A 174 -2.65 -4.91 12.87
CA TYR A 174 -1.53 -5.75 12.54
C TYR A 174 -1.89 -6.63 11.34
N ASN A 175 -1.36 -6.28 10.17
CA ASN A 175 -1.37 -7.18 9.03
C ASN A 175 -0.39 -8.31 9.35
N SER A 176 -0.88 -9.52 9.66
CA SER A 176 -0.02 -10.68 9.96
C SER A 176 0.96 -11.00 8.82
N ASN A 177 0.64 -10.59 7.60
CA ASN A 177 1.50 -10.78 6.43
C ASN A 177 2.60 -9.72 6.32
N LYS A 178 2.55 -8.66 7.14
CA LYS A 178 3.55 -7.58 7.19
C LYS A 178 3.87 -7.21 8.64
N PRO A 179 4.37 -8.16 9.46
CA PRO A 179 4.61 -7.95 10.89
C PRO A 179 5.64 -6.87 11.19
N TRP A 180 6.54 -6.57 10.25
CA TRP A 180 7.53 -5.51 10.37
C TRP A 180 6.95 -4.10 10.21
N ILE A 181 5.71 -3.93 9.71
CA ILE A 181 5.07 -2.62 9.57
C ILE A 181 4.31 -2.29 10.85
N GLY A 182 5.02 -1.71 11.81
CA GLY A 182 4.45 -1.20 13.05
C GLY A 182 3.83 0.20 12.92
N SER A 183 3.21 0.69 14.00
CA SER A 183 2.63 2.04 14.06
C SER A 183 3.64 3.14 13.77
N ASP A 184 4.90 2.96 14.18
CA ASP A 184 5.92 3.98 14.02
C ASP A 184 6.36 4.13 12.57
N ILE A 185 6.45 3.01 11.83
CA ILE A 185 6.72 3.03 10.39
C ILE A 185 5.58 3.72 9.64
N LEU A 186 4.32 3.46 10.03
CA LEU A 186 3.16 4.13 9.44
C LEU A 186 3.21 5.65 9.67
N LYS A 187 3.56 6.10 10.88
CA LYS A 187 3.75 7.53 11.19
C LYS A 187 4.88 8.15 10.37
N LEU A 188 6.03 7.47 10.25
CA LEU A 188 7.16 7.93 9.45
C LEU A 188 6.78 8.03 7.96
N THR A 189 6.02 7.07 7.45
CA THR A 189 5.51 7.07 6.07
C THR A 189 4.60 8.27 5.82
N GLN A 190 3.66 8.52 6.73
CA GLN A 190 2.77 9.67 6.64
C GLN A 190 3.53 11.00 6.72
N ARG A 191 4.50 11.12 7.63
CA ARG A 191 5.37 12.31 7.74
C ARG A 191 6.14 12.56 6.46
N LYS A 192 6.75 11.52 5.88
CA LYS A 192 7.43 11.59 4.57
C LYS A 192 6.48 12.12 3.49
N SER A 193 5.26 11.59 3.38
CA SER A 193 4.28 12.04 2.38
C SER A 193 3.79 13.48 2.60
N VAL A 194 3.72 13.97 3.85
CA VAL A 194 3.39 15.37 4.14
C VAL A 194 4.54 16.29 3.69
N LEU A 195 5.77 15.98 4.12
CA LEU A 195 6.97 16.76 3.75
C LEU A 195 7.15 16.84 2.24
N TRP A 196 6.94 15.72 1.55
CA TRP A 196 7.02 15.67 0.10
C TRP A 196 5.98 16.56 -0.59
N ARG A 197 4.74 16.56 -0.11
CA ARG A 197 3.69 17.45 -0.67
C ARG A 197 4.06 18.92 -0.48
N ASN A 198 4.56 19.29 0.69
CA ASN A 198 5.02 20.66 0.94
C ASN A 198 6.20 21.03 0.04
N TYR A 199 7.16 20.12 -0.13
CA TYR A 199 8.28 20.30 -1.06
C TYR A 199 7.82 20.50 -2.51
N ILE A 200 6.87 19.72 -3.00
CA ILE A 200 6.34 19.90 -4.37
C ILE A 200 5.70 21.29 -4.53
N ILE A 201 4.99 21.78 -3.52
CA ILE A 201 4.30 23.07 -3.55
C ILE A 201 5.29 24.23 -3.49
N GLU A 202 6.23 24.20 -2.55
CA GLU A 202 7.15 25.32 -2.30
C GLU A 202 8.41 25.28 -3.19
N ARG A 203 8.74 24.10 -3.74
CA ARG A 203 9.99 23.81 -4.46
C ARG A 203 11.27 24.26 -3.73
N SER A 204 11.21 24.39 -2.39
CA SER A 204 12.33 24.80 -1.56
C SER A 204 12.89 23.62 -0.77
N GLU A 205 14.21 23.44 -0.78
CA GLU A 205 14.88 22.42 0.03
C GLU A 205 14.63 22.62 1.54
N VAL A 206 14.37 23.87 1.93
CA VAL A 206 14.05 24.25 3.31
C VAL A 206 12.76 23.57 3.76
N ALA A 207 11.73 23.50 2.92
CA ALA A 207 10.46 22.83 3.24
C ALA A 207 10.59 21.32 3.52
N TYR A 208 11.57 20.67 2.89
CA TYR A 208 11.82 19.24 3.05
C TYR A 208 12.73 18.94 4.27
N LYS A 209 13.61 19.88 4.63
CA LYS A 209 14.55 19.76 5.76
C LYS A 209 14.04 20.38 7.08
N SER A 210 13.01 21.24 7.05
CA SER A 210 12.56 22.09 8.17
C SER A 210 11.84 21.38 9.32
N ILE A 211 11.85 20.05 9.38
CA ILE A 211 11.30 19.31 10.52
C ILE A 211 12.27 18.18 10.88
N ASN A 212 13.54 18.50 11.14
CA ASN A 212 14.50 17.57 11.75
C ASN A 212 15.01 18.06 13.11
N GLU A 213 14.32 19.03 13.71
CA GLU A 213 14.47 19.41 15.13
C GLU A 213 13.23 18.98 15.91
#